data_AF-A0A497JEU5-F1
#
_entry.id   AF-A0A497JEU5-F1
#
_cell.length_a   1.000
_cell.length_b   1.000
_cell.length_c   1.000
_cell.angle_alpha   90.00
_cell.angle_beta   90.00
_cell.angle_gamma   90.00
#
_symmetry.space_group_name_H-M   'P 1'
#
loop_
_entity.id
_entity.type
_entity.pdbx_description
1 polymer ?
#
loop_
_entity_poly.entity_id
_entity_poly.type
_entity_poly.pdbx_seq_one_letter_code
_entity_poly.pdbx_strand_id
1 'polypeptide(L)'
;MELMREIYLAYLKEIGGSIVSSENPCKAIKKARIRANITQEELGRLLGVRRETISRIECGHIFPTFEFVKNFSRILAVVHVLKTISGTVSSNFLSLYFNLPLKDIRLLLDIALRTSDKKEEVRRWK
;
A
#
# COMPACT_ATOMS: atom_id res chain seq x y z
N MET A 1 -1.40 -19.87 -5.67
CA MET A 1 -0.78 -19.39 -4.41
C MET A 1 0.66 -18.93 -4.60
N GLU A 2 1.50 -19.68 -5.32
CA GLU A 2 2.87 -19.26 -5.59
C GLU A 2 2.95 -17.91 -6.34
N LEU A 3 2.16 -17.74 -7.40
CA LEU A 3 2.11 -16.47 -8.14
C LEU A 3 1.77 -15.25 -7.27
N MET A 4 0.81 -15.41 -6.33
CA MET A 4 0.45 -14.32 -5.38
C MET A 4 1.63 -13.95 -4.50
N ARG A 5 2.36 -14.97 -4.02
CA ARG A 5 3.56 -14.82 -3.20
C ARG A 5 4.69 -14.15 -3.97
N GLU A 6 4.91 -14.55 -5.21
CA GLU A 6 5.93 -13.97 -6.09
C GLU A 6 5.66 -12.49 -6.36
N ILE A 7 4.43 -12.14 -6.76
CA ILE A 7 4.00 -10.75 -6.98
C ILE A 7 4.19 -9.93 -5.70
N TYR A 8 3.77 -10.47 -4.55
CA TYR A 8 3.93 -9.81 -3.26
C TYR A 8 5.40 -9.53 -2.94
N LEU A 9 6.27 -10.55 -3.02
CA LEU A 9 7.68 -10.44 -2.66
C LEU A 9 8.46 -9.54 -3.63
N ALA A 10 8.16 -9.61 -4.92
CA ALA A 10 8.77 -8.75 -5.93
C ALA A 10 8.45 -7.28 -5.62
N TYR A 11 7.16 -6.95 -5.46
CA TYR A 11 6.75 -5.59 -5.18
C TYR A 11 7.26 -5.08 -3.82
N LEU A 12 7.25 -5.93 -2.78
CA LEU A 12 7.76 -5.58 -1.46
C LEU A 12 9.24 -5.17 -1.52
N LYS A 13 10.06 -5.92 -2.25
CA LYS A 13 11.50 -5.61 -2.43
C LYS A 13 11.70 -4.34 -3.24
N GLU A 14 10.95 -4.19 -4.33
CA GLU A 14 11.01 -3.00 -5.19
C GLU A 14 10.69 -1.73 -4.39
N ILE A 15 9.55 -1.70 -3.70
CA ILE A 15 9.09 -0.50 -3.00
C ILE A 15 9.96 -0.17 -1.79
N GLY A 16 10.33 -1.18 -0.99
CA GLY A 16 11.19 -1.00 0.17
C GLY A 16 12.58 -0.52 -0.24
N GLY A 17 13.16 -1.14 -1.26
CA GLY A 17 14.44 -0.74 -1.83
C GLY A 17 14.41 0.69 -2.37
N SER A 18 13.38 1.03 -3.15
CA SER A 18 13.22 2.38 -3.72
C SER A 18 13.09 3.48 -2.67
N ILE A 19 12.43 3.22 -1.54
CA ILE A 19 12.31 4.20 -0.45
C ILE A 19 13.66 4.38 0.25
N VAL A 20 14.32 3.28 0.61
CA VAL A 20 15.60 3.30 1.34
C VAL A 20 16.72 3.91 0.51
N SER A 21 16.76 3.67 -0.80
CA SER A 21 17.79 4.21 -1.69
C SER A 21 17.52 5.64 -2.17
N SER A 22 16.35 6.22 -1.84
CA SER A 22 16.01 7.55 -2.31
C SER A 22 16.75 8.65 -1.54
N GLU A 23 17.13 9.73 -2.23
CA GLU A 23 17.70 10.93 -1.60
C GLU A 23 16.78 11.56 -0.54
N ASN A 24 15.46 11.35 -0.68
CA ASN A 24 14.45 11.84 0.26
C ASN A 24 13.37 10.77 0.51
N PRO A 25 13.59 9.89 1.51
CA PRO A 25 12.67 8.80 1.84
C PRO A 25 11.26 9.29 2.22
N CYS A 26 11.15 10.44 2.89
CA CYS A 26 9.88 11.05 3.25
C CYS A 26 9.03 11.39 2.01
N LYS A 27 9.67 11.99 1.00
CA LYS A 27 9.03 12.32 -0.28
C LYS A 27 8.71 11.06 -1.09
N ALA A 28 9.57 10.03 -1.02
CA ALA A 28 9.33 8.74 -1.67
C ALA A 28 8.10 8.03 -1.09
N ILE A 29 7.96 7.99 0.24
CA ILE A 29 6.78 7.45 0.95
C ILE A 29 5.51 8.16 0.50
N LYS A 30 5.51 9.51 0.52
CA LYS A 30 4.36 10.30 0.06
C LYS A 30 3.95 9.98 -1.37
N LYS A 31 4.93 9.93 -2.29
CA LYS A 31 4.69 9.59 -3.70
C LYS A 31 4.11 8.18 -3.85
N ALA A 32 4.68 7.20 -3.16
CA ALA A 32 4.22 5.82 -3.21
C ALA A 32 2.78 5.68 -2.69
N ARG A 33 2.47 6.32 -1.55
CA ARG A 33 1.10 6.37 -1.00
C ARG A 33 0.10 6.95 -1.99
N ILE A 34 0.42 8.11 -2.58
CA ILE A 34 -0.46 8.79 -3.55
C ILE A 34 -0.66 7.92 -4.79
N ARG A 35 0.40 7.29 -5.32
CA ARG A 35 0.28 6.35 -6.46
C ARG A 35 -0.58 5.14 -6.16
N ALA A 36 -0.59 4.71 -4.89
CA ALA A 36 -1.47 3.64 -4.43
C ALA A 36 -2.92 4.12 -4.18
N ASN A 37 -3.20 5.42 -4.30
CA ASN A 37 -4.50 6.07 -4.02
C ASN A 37 -4.98 5.85 -2.57
N ILE A 38 -4.04 5.83 -1.62
CA ILE A 38 -4.30 5.71 -0.18
C ILE A 38 -4.26 7.10 0.45
N THR A 39 -5.22 7.47 1.27
CA THR A 39 -5.18 8.71 2.07
C THR A 39 -4.24 8.57 3.27
N GLN A 40 -3.86 9.69 3.90
CA GLN A 40 -3.05 9.63 5.13
C GLN A 40 -3.83 8.98 6.29
N GLU A 41 -5.15 9.16 6.32
CA GLU A 41 -6.04 8.58 7.34
C GLU A 41 -6.09 7.05 7.21
N GLU A 42 -6.34 6.55 5.99
CA GLU A 42 -6.37 5.12 5.72
C GLU A 42 -5.01 4.46 6.00
N LEU A 43 -3.91 5.10 5.59
CA LEU A 43 -2.57 4.60 5.88
C LEU A 43 -2.29 4.57 7.38
N GLY A 44 -2.68 5.62 8.11
CA GLY A 44 -2.55 5.67 9.57
C GLY A 44 -3.30 4.51 10.23
N ARG A 45 -4.55 4.29 9.84
CA ARG A 45 -5.36 3.15 10.31
C ARG A 45 -4.66 1.81 10.03
N LEU A 46 -4.18 1.58 8.81
CA LEU A 46 -3.52 0.33 8.39
C LEU A 46 -2.19 0.08 9.11
N LEU A 47 -1.49 1.14 9.52
CA LEU A 47 -0.23 1.06 10.24
C LEU A 47 -0.37 1.19 11.77
N GLY A 48 -1.59 1.38 12.28
CA GLY A 48 -1.84 1.56 13.71
C GLY A 48 -1.28 2.89 14.27
N VAL A 49 -1.18 3.93 13.45
CA VAL A 49 -0.69 5.26 13.84
C VAL A 49 -1.71 6.35 13.52
N ARG A 50 -1.57 7.51 14.16
CA ARG A 50 -2.42 8.66 13.86
C ARG A 50 -2.07 9.24 12.48
N ARG A 51 -3.07 9.82 11.80
CA ARG A 51 -2.89 10.53 10.51
C ARG A 51 -1.83 11.65 10.61
N GLU A 52 -1.75 12.33 11.74
CA GLU A 52 -0.73 13.35 12.05
C GLU A 52 0.68 12.78 11.94
N THR A 53 0.90 11.53 12.38
CA THR A 53 2.19 10.85 12.29
C THR A 53 2.59 10.66 10.83
N ILE A 54 1.65 10.21 9.98
CA ILE A 54 1.88 10.08 8.54
C ILE A 54 2.23 11.44 7.93
N SER A 55 1.48 12.48 8.28
CA SER A 55 1.75 13.84 7.80
C SER A 55 3.14 14.34 8.20
N ARG A 56 3.55 14.15 9.46
CA ARG A 56 4.87 14.56 9.96
C ARG A 56 6.00 13.82 9.25
N ILE A 57 5.83 12.53 8.99
CA ILE A 57 6.78 11.74 8.19
C ILE A 57 6.87 12.28 6.77
N GLU A 58 5.74 12.42 6.08
CA GLU A 58 5.71 12.85 4.68
C GLU A 58 6.21 14.29 4.43
N CYS A 59 6.14 15.14 5.46
CA CYS A 59 6.67 16.51 5.44
C CYS A 59 8.12 16.61 5.94
N GLY A 60 8.73 15.50 6.39
CA GLY A 60 10.11 15.48 6.88
C GLY A 60 10.29 16.03 8.31
N HIS A 61 9.21 16.26 9.05
CA HIS A 61 9.27 16.64 10.46
C HIS A 61 9.69 15.49 11.38
N ILE A 62 9.50 14.24 10.92
CA ILE A 62 9.96 13.03 11.60
C ILE A 62 10.53 12.11 10.52
N PHE A 63 11.71 11.54 10.77
CA PHE A 63 12.29 10.57 9.84
C PHE A 63 11.63 9.19 10.02
N PRO A 64 11.25 8.49 8.93
CA PRO A 64 10.65 7.18 9.03
C PRO A 64 11.65 6.17 9.61
N THR A 65 11.21 5.36 10.57
CA THR A 65 12.03 4.25 11.07
C THR A 65 12.07 3.12 10.04
N PHE A 66 13.07 2.24 10.16
CA PHE A 66 13.13 1.03 9.34
C PHE A 66 11.85 0.18 9.46
N GLU A 67 11.32 0.02 10.67
CA GLU A 67 10.08 -0.72 10.92
C GLU A 67 8.87 -0.05 10.26
N PHE A 68 8.81 1.29 10.24
CA PHE A 68 7.78 2.02 9.48
C PHE A 68 7.89 1.72 7.98
N VAL A 69 9.08 1.84 7.38
CA VAL A 69 9.29 1.57 5.94
C VAL A 69 8.91 0.13 5.60
N LYS A 70 9.29 -0.82 6.44
CA LYS A 70 8.95 -2.23 6.28
C LYS A 70 7.43 -2.44 6.28
N ASN A 71 6.71 -1.93 7.29
CA ASN A 71 5.26 -2.11 7.38
C ASN A 71 4.50 -1.35 6.29
N PHE A 72 4.94 -0.13 5.96
CA PHE A 72 4.44 0.62 4.81
C PHE A 72 4.58 -0.18 3.50
N SER A 73 5.75 -0.76 3.27
CA SER A 73 6.03 -1.56 2.07
C SER A 73 5.14 -2.80 1.98
N ARG A 74 4.87 -3.45 3.12
CA ARG A 74 3.93 -4.59 3.19
C ARG A 74 2.51 -4.17 2.80
N ILE A 75 2.01 -3.05 3.33
CA ILE A 75 0.69 -2.53 2.97
C ILE A 75 0.60 -2.27 1.46
N LEU A 76 1.59 -1.60 0.86
CA LEU A 76 1.56 -1.34 -0.57
C LEU A 76 1.67 -2.61 -1.42
N ALA A 77 2.45 -3.60 -0.98
CA ALA A 77 2.54 -4.90 -1.65
C ALA A 77 1.20 -5.66 -1.61
N VAL A 78 0.48 -5.62 -0.48
CA VAL A 78 -0.89 -6.18 -0.41
C VAL A 78 -1.80 -5.46 -1.40
N VAL A 79 -1.85 -4.12 -1.39
CA VAL A 79 -2.67 -3.36 -2.35
C VAL A 79 -2.32 -3.70 -3.80
N HIS A 80 -1.03 -3.84 -4.11
CA HIS A 80 -0.57 -4.20 -5.46
C HIS A 80 -1.06 -5.59 -5.86
N VAL A 81 -0.89 -6.59 -4.99
CA VAL A 81 -1.42 -7.95 -5.22
C VAL A 81 -2.92 -7.89 -5.49
N LEU A 82 -3.69 -7.22 -4.64
CA LEU A 82 -5.15 -7.14 -4.78
C LEU A 82 -5.59 -6.49 -6.09
N LYS A 83 -4.85 -5.49 -6.59
CA LYS A 83 -5.08 -4.88 -7.91
C LYS A 83 -4.80 -5.85 -9.06
N THR A 84 -3.83 -6.74 -8.90
CA THR A 84 -3.40 -7.68 -9.93
C THR A 84 -4.27 -8.93 -10.00
N ILE A 85 -4.84 -9.37 -8.88
CA ILE A 85 -5.60 -10.63 -8.79
C ILE A 85 -7.11 -10.43 -8.55
N SER A 86 -7.60 -9.18 -8.61
CA SER A 86 -8.97 -8.77 -8.29
C SER A 86 -10.02 -9.66 -8.99
N GLY A 87 -10.92 -10.27 -8.22
CA GLY A 87 -12.10 -11.00 -8.71
C GLY A 87 -12.17 -12.49 -8.33
N THR A 88 -11.07 -13.10 -7.90
CA THR A 88 -11.00 -14.58 -7.77
C THR A 88 -10.88 -15.09 -6.34
N VAL A 89 -10.65 -14.20 -5.35
CA VAL A 89 -10.24 -14.61 -4.00
C VAL A 89 -11.10 -13.93 -2.93
N SER A 90 -11.61 -14.70 -1.96
CA SER A 90 -12.45 -14.17 -0.88
C SER A 90 -11.66 -13.33 0.12
N SER A 91 -12.31 -12.33 0.72
CA SER A 91 -11.70 -11.47 1.75
C SER A 91 -11.26 -12.25 3.00
N ASN A 92 -11.97 -13.32 3.37
CA ASN A 92 -11.58 -14.21 4.46
C ASN A 92 -10.26 -14.93 4.17
N PHE A 93 -10.11 -15.46 2.94
CA PHE A 93 -8.87 -16.09 2.53
C PHE A 93 -7.70 -15.10 2.59
N LEU A 94 -7.88 -13.89 2.06
CA LEU A 94 -6.86 -12.84 2.06
C LEU A 94 -6.47 -12.41 3.48
N SER A 95 -7.44 -12.36 4.40
CA SER A 95 -7.21 -12.08 5.83
C SER A 95 -6.29 -13.11 6.47
N LEU A 96 -6.56 -14.41 6.24
CA LEU A 96 -5.70 -15.48 6.71
C LEU A 96 -4.33 -15.46 6.04
N TYR A 97 -4.28 -15.27 4.72
CA TYR A 97 -3.05 -15.32 3.94
C TYR A 97 -2.06 -14.21 4.32
N PHE A 98 -2.55 -12.97 4.46
CA PHE A 98 -1.71 -11.83 4.83
C PHE A 98 -1.55 -11.65 6.35
N ASN A 99 -2.25 -12.46 7.14
CA ASN A 99 -2.37 -12.30 8.59
C ASN A 99 -2.78 -10.87 8.98
N LEU A 100 -3.85 -10.39 8.36
CA LEU A 100 -4.40 -9.05 8.59
C LEU A 100 -5.87 -9.14 9.02
N PRO A 101 -6.35 -8.24 9.91
CA PRO A 101 -7.75 -8.18 10.27
C PRO A 101 -8.66 -8.04 9.04
N LEU A 102 -9.82 -8.71 9.06
CA LEU A 102 -10.76 -8.68 7.93
C LEU A 102 -11.20 -7.26 7.56
N LYS A 103 -11.34 -6.36 8.55
CA LYS A 103 -11.63 -4.94 8.32
C LYS A 103 -10.56 -4.23 7.49
N ASP A 104 -9.29 -4.59 7.68
CA ASP A 104 -8.17 -3.97 6.98
C ASP A 104 -8.08 -4.54 5.56
N ILE A 105 -8.33 -5.84 5.38
CA ILE A 105 -8.47 -6.44 4.04
C ILE A 105 -9.59 -5.79 3.24
N ARG A 106 -10.77 -5.55 3.85
CA ARG A 106 -11.89 -4.88 3.18
C ARG A 106 -11.51 -3.46 2.75
N LEU A 107 -10.80 -2.72 3.60
CA LEU A 107 -10.28 -1.41 3.25
C LEU A 107 -9.27 -1.48 2.09
N LEU A 108 -8.35 -2.45 2.11
CA LEU A 108 -7.35 -2.64 1.05
C LEU A 108 -7.98 -3.04 -0.29
N LEU A 109 -9.05 -3.84 -0.28
CA LEU A 109 -9.84 -4.18 -1.46
C LEU A 109 -10.52 -2.93 -2.04
N ASP A 110 -11.16 -2.13 -1.19
CA ASP A 110 -11.78 -0.87 -1.62
C ASP A 110 -10.76 0.12 -2.22
N ILE A 111 -9.58 0.25 -1.61
CA ILE A 111 -8.45 1.03 -2.16
C ILE A 111 -8.02 0.48 -3.53
N ALA A 112 -7.94 -0.84 -3.67
CA ALA A 112 -7.53 -1.50 -4.90
C ALA A 112 -8.50 -1.19 -6.05
N LEU A 113 -9.80 -1.35 -5.79
CA LEU A 113 -10.88 -1.11 -6.75
C LEU A 113 -10.92 0.36 -7.21
N ARG A 114 -10.88 1.32 -6.26
CA ARG A 114 -10.87 2.77 -6.57
C ARG A 114 -9.73 3.20 -7.49
N THR A 115 -8.61 2.46 -7.51
CA THR A 115 -7.48 2.77 -8.39
C THR A 115 -7.69 2.27 -9.82
N SER A 116 -8.39 1.14 -9.97
CA SER A 116 -8.70 0.55 -11.28
C SER A 116 -9.69 1.44 -12.03
N ASP A 117 -10.74 1.90 -11.35
CA ASP A 117 -11.77 2.79 -11.92
C ASP A 117 -11.17 4.08 -12.50
N LYS A 118 -10.23 4.73 -11.77
CA LYS A 118 -9.53 5.93 -12.25
C LYS A 118 -8.68 5.69 -13.50
N LYS A 119 -8.02 4.53 -13.61
CA LYS A 119 -7.21 4.20 -14.80
C LYS A 119 -8.10 3.99 -16.02
N GLU A 120 -9.26 3.41 -15.81
CA GLU A 120 -10.24 3.12 -16.87
C GLU A 120 -10.96 4.39 -17.32
N GLU A 121 -11.32 5.27 -16.39
CA GLU A 121 -11.82 6.62 -16.69
C GLU A 121 -10.83 7.40 -17.56
N VAL A 122 -9.57 7.55 -17.14
CA VAL A 122 -8.54 8.27 -17.91
C VAL A 122 -8.30 7.68 -19.31
N ARG A 123 -8.44 6.35 -19.49
CA ARG A 123 -8.37 5.71 -20.82
C ARG A 123 -9.55 6.07 -21.72
N ARG A 124 -10.74 6.28 -21.14
CA ARG A 124 -11.97 6.60 -21.88
C ARG A 124 -12.00 8.03 -22.43
N TRP A 125 -11.19 8.93 -21.86
CA TRP A 125 -11.02 10.31 -22.31
C TRP A 125 -9.82 10.52 -23.27
N LYS A 126 -9.13 9.45 -23.68
CA LYS A 126 -8.04 9.45 -24.66
C LYS A 126 -8.48 8.82 -25.96
#